data_AF-R0KVA4-F1
#
_entry.id   AF-R0KVA4-F1
#
_cell.length_a   1.000
_cell.length_b   1.000
_cell.length_c   1.000
_cell.angle_alpha   90.00
_cell.angle_beta   90.00
_cell.angle_gamma   90.00
#
_symmetry.space_group_name_H-M   'P 1'
#
loop_
_entity.id
_entity.type
_entity.pdbx_description
1 polymer ?
#
loop_
_entity_poly.entity_id
_entity_poly.type
_entity_poly.pdbx_seq_one_letter_code
_entity_poly.pdbx_strand_id
1 'polypeptide(L)'
;VGPEITKSDLVGAFQNLMKDCEAEVRAAASHKVKEFCENLSPDCREAVIMGQILPCISWCRTVSDANQHVKSALASVIMGLSPILGKDNTVEHLLPLFLAQLKDE
;
A
#
# COMPACT_ATOMS: atom_id res chain seq x y z
N VAL A 1 26.26 -6.93 6.92
CA VAL A 1 25.09 -6.16 6.43
C VAL A 1 23.84 -6.95 6.80
N GLY A 2 23.15 -6.52 7.86
CA GLY A 2 22.10 -7.31 8.50
C GLY A 2 20.79 -7.29 7.72
N PRO A 3 19.95 -8.33 7.87
CA PRO A 3 18.63 -8.43 7.20
C PRO A 3 17.67 -7.28 7.55
N GLU A 4 17.96 -6.53 8.61
CA GLU A 4 17.18 -5.37 9.05
C GLU A 4 17.49 -4.10 8.26
N ILE A 5 18.75 -3.89 7.85
CA ILE A 5 19.17 -2.73 7.05
C ILE A 5 18.59 -2.85 5.63
N THR A 6 18.65 -4.05 5.06
CA THR A 6 18.09 -4.31 3.72
C THR A 6 16.59 -4.05 3.70
N LYS A 7 15.84 -4.37 4.77
CA LYS A 7 14.40 -4.11 4.84
C LYS A 7 14.09 -2.62 4.82
N SER A 8 14.74 -1.82 5.65
CA SER A 8 14.48 -0.37 5.70
C SER A 8 14.83 0.33 4.38
N ASP A 9 15.92 -0.10 3.73
CA ASP A 9 16.33 0.43 2.43
C ASP A 9 15.33 0.02 1.32
N LEU A 10 14.87 -1.24 1.36
CA LEU A 10 13.88 -1.76 0.40
C LEU A 10 12.52 -1.09 0.54
N VAL A 11 12.06 -0.83 1.78
CA VAL A 11 10.83 -0.05 2.03
C VAL A 11 10.99 1.37 1.49
N GLY A 12 12.13 2.03 1.74
CA GLY A 12 12.41 3.36 1.22
C GLY A 12 12.41 3.43 -0.31
N ALA A 13 13.04 2.44 -0.97
CA ALA A 13 12.99 2.30 -2.43
C ALA A 13 11.55 2.08 -2.94
N PHE A 14 10.76 1.26 -2.23
CA PHE A 14 9.37 1.01 -2.58
C PHE A 14 8.50 2.25 -2.46
N GLN A 15 8.73 3.10 -1.45
CA GLN A 15 8.05 4.39 -1.32
C GLN A 15 8.38 5.32 -2.48
N ASN A 16 9.62 5.33 -2.95
CA ASN A 16 10.01 6.11 -4.12
C ASN A 16 9.31 5.62 -5.39
N LEU A 17 9.20 4.30 -5.59
CA LEU A 17 8.45 3.72 -6.72
C LEU A 17 6.96 4.07 -6.68
N MET A 18 6.35 4.09 -5.49
CA MET A 18 4.94 4.49 -5.30
C MET A 18 4.71 5.98 -5.61
N LYS A 19 5.75 6.82 -5.50
CA LYS A 19 5.72 8.26 -5.77
C LYS A 19 6.35 8.63 -7.13
N ASP A 20 6.60 7.64 -7.98
CA ASP A 20 7.21 7.87 -9.28
C ASP A 20 6.33 8.77 -10.16
N CYS A 21 6.92 9.47 -11.13
CA CYS A 21 6.18 10.32 -12.07
C CYS A 21 5.28 9.48 -13.00
N GLU A 22 5.69 8.26 -13.35
CA GLU A 22 4.95 7.41 -14.28
C GLU A 22 3.82 6.64 -13.61
N ALA A 23 2.61 6.76 -14.16
CA ALA A 23 1.43 6.07 -13.63
C ALA A 23 1.55 4.53 -13.71
N GLU A 24 2.23 4.01 -14.74
CA GLU A 24 2.48 2.57 -14.89
C GLU A 24 3.41 2.04 -13.79
N VAL A 25 4.46 2.80 -13.44
CA VAL A 25 5.39 2.45 -12.35
C VAL A 25 4.64 2.47 -11.01
N ARG A 26 3.82 3.49 -10.76
CA ARG A 26 2.98 3.56 -9.55
C ARG A 26 1.98 2.41 -9.47
N ALA A 27 1.36 2.01 -10.58
CA ALA A 27 0.42 0.89 -10.64
C ALA A 27 1.12 -0.46 -10.38
N ALA A 28 2.27 -0.68 -11.01
CA ALA A 28 3.09 -1.87 -10.81
C ALA A 28 3.57 -1.99 -9.35
N ALA A 29 4.05 -0.88 -8.77
CA ALA A 29 4.40 -0.80 -7.36
C ALA A 29 3.20 -1.11 -6.46
N SER A 30 2.03 -0.52 -6.75
CA SER A 30 0.80 -0.76 -5.99
C SER A 30 0.42 -2.25 -6.00
N HIS A 31 0.45 -2.92 -7.15
CA HIS A 31 0.22 -4.37 -7.23
C HIS A 31 1.22 -5.20 -6.42
N LYS A 32 2.48 -4.76 -6.34
CA LYS A 32 3.53 -5.45 -5.59
C LYS A 32 3.50 -5.18 -4.08
N VAL A 33 2.73 -4.20 -3.60
CA VAL A 33 2.54 -3.96 -2.15
C VAL A 33 2.03 -5.21 -1.44
N LYS A 34 1.06 -5.94 -2.03
CA LYS A 34 0.51 -7.15 -1.40
C LYS A 34 1.60 -8.20 -1.15
N GLU A 35 2.32 -8.54 -2.22
CA GLU A 35 3.40 -9.54 -2.20
C GLU A 35 4.53 -9.10 -1.26
N PHE A 36 4.82 -7.80 -1.20
CA PHE A 36 5.77 -7.23 -0.25
C PHE A 36 5.30 -7.43 1.20
N CYS A 37 4.05 -7.09 1.52
CA CYS A 37 3.47 -7.26 2.85
C CYS A 37 3.41 -8.74 3.29
N GLU A 38 3.13 -9.66 2.37
CA GLU A 38 3.13 -11.10 2.62
C GLU A 38 4.53 -11.67 2.91
N ASN A 39 5.58 -11.08 2.31
CA ASN A 39 6.98 -11.48 2.54
C ASN A 39 7.64 -10.78 3.72
N LEU A 40 7.04 -9.72 4.28
CA LEU A 40 7.55 -9.05 5.48
C LEU A 40 7.42 -9.96 6.71
N SER A 41 8.44 -9.90 7.58
CA SER A 41 8.42 -10.59 8.88
C SER A 41 7.24 -10.09 9.75
N PRO A 42 6.54 -11.00 10.44
CA PRO A 42 5.35 -10.67 11.22
C PRO A 42 5.61 -9.58 12.28
N ASP A 43 6.81 -9.54 12.86
CA ASP A 43 7.22 -8.56 13.87
C ASP A 43 7.26 -7.10 13.38
N CYS A 44 7.56 -6.88 12.10
CA CYS A 44 7.66 -5.52 11.51
C CYS A 44 6.54 -5.21 10.52
N ARG A 45 5.78 -6.23 10.12
CA ARG A 45 4.72 -6.13 9.11
C ARG A 45 3.69 -5.08 9.49
N GLU A 46 3.18 -5.12 10.70
CA GLU A 46 2.15 -4.17 11.15
C GLU A 46 2.69 -2.74 11.19
N ALA A 47 3.89 -2.53 11.74
CA ALA A 47 4.55 -1.23 11.82
C ALA A 47 4.86 -0.64 10.43
N VAL A 48 5.32 -1.45 9.47
CA VAL A 48 5.58 -1.01 8.09
C VAL A 48 4.26 -0.72 7.38
N ILE A 49 3.24 -1.54 7.55
CA ILE A 49 1.95 -1.31 6.90
C ILE A 49 1.31 -0.03 7.41
N MET A 50 1.29 0.18 8.74
CA MET A 50 0.73 1.38 9.34
C MET A 50 1.56 2.64 9.06
N GLY A 51 2.88 2.56 9.22
CA GLY A 51 3.75 3.73 9.13
C GLY A 51 4.15 4.11 7.71
N GLN A 52 4.19 3.15 6.77
CA GLN A 52 4.73 3.38 5.44
C GLN A 52 3.68 3.13 4.35
N ILE A 53 2.92 2.03 4.42
CA ILE A 53 1.96 1.65 3.36
C ILE A 53 0.67 2.46 3.44
N LEU A 54 0.04 2.59 4.62
CA LEU A 54 -1.19 3.36 4.82
C LEU A 54 -1.07 4.81 4.33
N PRO A 55 -0.04 5.58 4.73
CA PRO A 55 0.15 6.93 4.19
C PRO A 55 0.49 6.91 2.70
N CYS A 56 1.18 5.90 2.17
CA CYS A 56 1.40 5.78 0.72
C CYS A 56 0.11 5.49 -0.05
N ILE A 57 -0.82 4.70 0.49
CA ILE A 57 -2.14 4.43 -0.11
C ILE A 57 -2.99 5.70 -0.13
N SER A 58 -3.04 6.40 1.00
CA SER A 58 -3.77 7.67 1.11
C SER A 58 -3.14 8.76 0.21
N TRP A 59 -1.81 8.81 0.14
CA TRP A 59 -1.07 9.69 -0.76
C TRP A 59 -1.33 9.35 -2.23
N CYS A 60 -1.25 8.06 -2.61
CA CYS A 60 -1.42 7.63 -3.99
C CYS A 60 -2.82 7.95 -4.48
N ARG A 61 -3.81 7.85 -3.59
CA ARG A 61 -5.16 8.32 -3.84
C ARG A 61 -5.24 9.85 -4.01
N THR A 62 -4.65 10.63 -3.10
CA THR A 62 -4.64 12.11 -3.15
C THR A 62 -3.95 12.65 -4.40
N VAL A 63 -2.90 11.98 -4.88
CA VAL A 63 -2.12 12.44 -6.04
C VAL A 63 -2.63 11.84 -7.36
N SER A 64 -3.40 10.75 -7.31
CA SER A 64 -3.91 10.03 -8.48
C SER A 64 -5.41 10.24 -8.72
N ASP A 65 -5.89 11.48 -8.60
CA ASP A 65 -7.20 11.87 -9.15
C ASP A 65 -7.26 11.67 -10.69
N ALA A 66 -6.10 11.49 -11.35
CA ALA A 66 -5.97 11.39 -12.79
C ALA A 66 -5.88 9.96 -13.38
N ASN A 67 -5.68 8.89 -12.60
CA ASN A 67 -5.41 7.55 -13.18
C ASN A 67 -6.22 6.41 -12.54
N GLN A 68 -7.24 5.95 -13.29
CA GLN A 68 -8.13 4.84 -12.94
C GLN A 68 -7.37 3.51 -12.73
N HIS A 69 -6.31 3.25 -13.51
CA HIS A 69 -5.49 2.03 -13.37
C HIS A 69 -4.87 1.88 -11.98
N VAL A 70 -4.38 2.98 -11.42
CA VAL A 70 -3.75 2.98 -10.09
C VAL A 70 -4.82 2.80 -9.00
N LYS A 71 -6.00 3.43 -9.14
CA LYS A 71 -7.14 3.24 -8.23
C LYS A 71 -7.56 1.76 -8.16
N SER A 72 -7.81 1.12 -9.31
CA SER A 72 -8.22 -0.29 -9.37
C SER A 72 -7.14 -1.23 -8.81
N ALA A 73 -5.87 -0.96 -9.10
CA ALA A 73 -4.74 -1.70 -8.55
C ALA A 73 -4.69 -1.63 -7.02
N LEU A 74 -4.86 -0.43 -6.45
CA LEU A 74 -4.90 -0.23 -5.02
C LEU A 74 -6.10 -0.90 -4.35
N ALA A 75 -7.29 -0.82 -4.95
CA ALA A 75 -8.49 -1.47 -4.41
C ALA A 75 -8.30 -2.99 -4.26
N SER A 76 -7.74 -3.64 -5.29
CA SER A 76 -7.48 -5.08 -5.27
C SER A 76 -6.51 -5.47 -4.15
N VAL A 77 -5.48 -4.66 -3.94
CA VAL A 77 -4.44 -4.88 -2.94
C VAL A 77 -4.96 -4.63 -1.51
N ILE A 78 -5.77 -3.57 -1.31
CA ILE A 78 -6.43 -3.26 -0.04
C ILE A 78 -7.26 -4.44 0.45
N MET A 79 -8.03 -5.08 -0.44
CA MET A 79 -8.81 -6.27 -0.08
C MET A 79 -7.90 -7.45 0.33
N GLY A 80 -6.73 -7.59 -0.30
CA GLY A 80 -5.74 -8.61 0.04
C GLY A 80 -4.99 -8.34 1.36
N LEU A 81 -4.92 -7.09 1.81
CA LEU A 81 -4.27 -6.71 3.08
C LEU A 81 -5.18 -6.91 4.31
N SER A 82 -6.50 -7.04 4.11
CA SER A 82 -7.49 -7.28 5.17
C SER A 82 -7.15 -8.46 6.11
N PRO A 83 -6.85 -9.68 5.61
CA PRO A 83 -6.46 -10.79 6.47
C PRO A 83 -5.08 -10.63 7.13
N ILE A 84 -4.26 -9.67 6.67
CA ILE A 84 -2.88 -9.46 7.13
C ILE A 84 -2.83 -8.48 8.30
N LEU A 85 -3.61 -7.40 8.24
CA LEU A 85 -3.73 -6.38 9.29
C LEU A 85 -4.68 -6.77 10.44
N GLY A 86 -5.52 -7.78 10.21
CA GLY A 86 -6.59 -8.16 11.13
C GLY A 86 -7.84 -7.29 10.98
N LYS A 87 -8.93 -7.74 11.62
CA LYS A 87 -10.27 -7.11 11.49
C LYS A 87 -10.30 -5.67 11.99
N ASP A 88 -9.75 -5.37 13.16
CA ASP A 88 -9.78 -4.03 13.76
C ASP A 88 -9.14 -2.97 12.86
N ASN A 89 -7.90 -3.18 12.46
CA ASN A 89 -7.17 -2.23 11.62
C ASN A 89 -7.79 -2.06 10.22
N THR A 90 -8.34 -3.15 9.68
CA THR A 90 -9.08 -3.10 8.41
C THR A 90 -10.33 -2.25 8.53
N VAL A 91 -11.09 -2.39 9.61
CA VAL A 91 -12.32 -1.61 9.81
C VAL A 91 -12.01 -0.14 10.08
N GLU A 92 -10.99 0.19 10.87
CA GLU A 92 -10.64 1.58 11.14
C GLU A 92 -10.04 2.30 9.92
N HIS A 93 -9.13 1.65 9.19
CA HIS A 93 -8.31 2.33 8.19
C HIS A 93 -8.66 1.94 6.75
N LEU A 94 -8.93 0.66 6.48
CA LEU A 94 -9.22 0.19 5.11
C LEU A 94 -10.69 0.42 4.72
N LEU A 95 -11.63 0.34 5.66
CA LEU A 95 -13.06 0.59 5.41
C LEU A 95 -13.33 2.00 4.87
N PRO A 96 -12.81 3.10 5.44
CA PRO A 96 -13.03 4.44 4.88
C PRO A 96 -12.35 4.60 3.52
N LEU A 97 -11.21 3.93 3.28
CA LEU A 97 -10.57 3.90 1.96
C LEU A 97 -11.43 3.16 0.93
N PHE A 98 -12.01 2.02 1.32
CA PHE A 98 -12.89 1.21 0.47
C PHE A 98 -14.20 1.92 0.15
N LEU A 99 -14.86 2.50 1.16
CA LEU A 99 -16.09 3.27 0.97
C LEU A 99 -15.88 4.47 0.05
N ALA A 100 -14.70 5.08 0.11
CA ALA A 100 -14.40 6.21 -0.72
C ALA A 100 -13.93 5.83 -2.13
N GLN A 101 -13.40 4.62 -2.33
CA GLN A 101 -13.28 4.01 -3.67
C GLN A 101 -14.66 3.73 -4.27
N LEU A 102 -15.59 3.20 -3.48
CA LEU A 102 -16.94 2.89 -3.93
C LEU A 102 -17.79 4.14 -4.26
N LYS A 103 -17.50 5.27 -3.62
CA LYS A 103 -18.16 6.55 -3.88
C LYS A 103 -17.64 7.29 -5.11
N ASP A 104 -16.57 6.81 -5.74
CA ASP A 104 -15.94 7.43 -6.91
C ASP A 104 -16.50 6.88 -8.24
N GLU A 105 -17.79 6.48 -8.24
CA GLU A 105 -18.59 6.29 -9.47
C GLU A 105 -19.34 7.57 -9.84
#